data_AF-A0A8K0DG41-F1
#
_entry.id   AF-A0A8K0DG41-F1
#
_cell.length_a   1.000
_cell.length_b   1.000
_cell.length_c   1.000
_cell.angle_alpha   90.00
_cell.angle_beta   90.00
_cell.angle_gamma   90.00
#
_symmetry.space_group_name_H-M   'P 1'
#
loop_
_entity.id
_entity.type
_entity.pdbx_description
1 polymer ?
#
loop_
_entity_poly.entity_id
_entity_poly.type
_entity_poly.pdbx_seq_one_letter_code
_entity_poly.pdbx_strand_id
1 'polypeptide(L)'
;MIFTYEGMKCEGNKLWMNSTITVKEDILKEPKMSIKIERCENKENLDTCEHFYVYKTDKYCEVAEAKSAVWTPLYSSYVPEWKCPVKKGIYKATNAMIDVTAFLMVPFDSWFWRVNIKLNDKDTNRMITCVLVGAHITRQP
;
A
#
# COMPACT_ATOMS: atom_id res chain seq x y z
N MET A 1 3.40 -3.00 -13.14
CA MET A 1 2.09 -2.71 -12.54
C MET A 1 2.06 -1.25 -12.10
N ILE A 2 0.94 -0.55 -12.35
CA ILE A 2 0.75 0.87 -12.01
C ILE A 2 -0.48 0.98 -11.12
N PHE A 3 -0.35 1.66 -9.98
CA PHE A 3 -1.45 1.97 -9.06
C PHE A 3 -1.78 3.46 -9.17
N THR A 4 -3.07 3.78 -9.35
CA THR A 4 -3.59 5.15 -9.33
C THR A 4 -4.77 5.23 -8.40
N TYR A 5 -4.98 6.38 -7.77
CA TYR A 5 -6.09 6.61 -6.85
C TYR A 5 -6.65 8.03 -7.02
N GLU A 6 -7.91 8.21 -6.66
CA GLU A 6 -8.62 9.48 -6.73
C GLU A 6 -9.71 9.57 -5.65
N GLY A 7 -10.23 10.78 -5.41
CA GLY A 7 -11.33 10.99 -4.47
C GLY A 7 -11.01 10.64 -3.03
N MET A 8 -9.73 10.72 -2.65
CA MET A 8 -9.27 10.34 -1.31
C MET A 8 -9.88 11.26 -0.25
N LYS A 9 -10.59 10.69 0.71
CA LYS A 9 -11.20 11.42 1.84
C LYS A 9 -11.05 10.65 3.14
N CYS A 10 -10.83 11.35 4.24
CA CYS A 10 -10.82 10.77 5.59
C CYS A 10 -12.11 11.15 6.32
N GLU A 11 -12.85 10.15 6.82
CA GLU A 11 -14.02 10.33 7.67
C GLU A 11 -13.77 9.58 8.99
N GLY A 12 -13.29 10.31 10.00
CA GLY A 12 -12.72 9.72 11.21
C GLY A 12 -11.51 8.83 10.85
N ASN A 13 -11.51 7.59 11.33
CA ASN A 13 -10.43 6.62 11.08
C ASN A 13 -10.59 5.85 9.76
N LYS A 14 -11.51 6.26 8.89
CA LYS A 14 -11.78 5.58 7.62
C LYS A 14 -11.27 6.43 6.46
N LEU A 15 -10.32 5.86 5.72
CA LEU A 15 -9.81 6.41 4.47
C LEU A 15 -10.61 5.83 3.32
N TRP A 16 -11.35 6.68 2.61
CA TRP A 16 -12.07 6.30 1.40
C TRP A 16 -11.30 6.70 0.16
N MET A 17 -11.32 5.88 -0.89
CA MET A 17 -10.74 6.20 -2.19
C MET A 17 -11.37 5.37 -3.32
N ASN A 18 -11.28 5.89 -4.55
CA ASN A 18 -11.32 5.04 -5.74
C ASN A 18 -9.89 4.70 -6.14
N SER A 19 -9.65 3.49 -6.61
CA SER A 19 -8.34 3.09 -7.11
C SER A 19 -8.42 2.23 -8.37
N THR A 20 -7.37 2.32 -9.17
CA THR A 20 -7.18 1.49 -10.36
C THR A 20 -5.78 0.90 -10.33
N ILE A 21 -5.69 -0.43 -10.49
CA ILE A 21 -4.43 -1.11 -10.72
C ILE A 21 -4.38 -1.59 -12.16
N THR A 22 -3.38 -1.13 -12.90
CA THR A 22 -3.07 -1.63 -14.25
C THR A 22 -1.92 -2.64 -14.17
N VAL A 23 -2.24 -3.89 -14.44
CA VAL A 23 -1.28 -4.99 -14.54
C VAL A 23 -0.94 -5.19 -16.01
N LYS A 24 0.32 -4.91 -16.39
CA LYS A 24 0.77 -4.89 -17.79
C LYS A 24 1.00 -6.28 -18.39
N GLU A 25 1.32 -7.25 -17.54
CA GLU A 25 1.67 -8.63 -17.90
C GLU A 25 1.29 -9.57 -16.74
N ASP A 26 1.07 -10.85 -17.04
CA ASP A 26 0.76 -11.86 -16.04
C ASP A 26 1.92 -12.01 -15.04
N ILE A 27 1.59 -12.02 -13.75
CA ILE A 27 2.53 -12.27 -12.66
C ILE A 27 2.26 -13.68 -12.15
N LEU A 28 2.92 -14.65 -12.79
CA LEU A 28 2.66 -16.08 -12.58
C LEU A 28 3.33 -16.64 -11.32
N LYS A 29 4.44 -16.04 -10.91
CA LYS A 29 5.23 -16.45 -9.75
C LYS A 29 5.09 -15.43 -8.64
N GLU A 30 5.25 -15.87 -7.41
CA GLU A 30 5.10 -15.03 -6.24
C GLU A 30 6.20 -13.96 -6.17
N PRO A 31 5.86 -12.66 -6.25
CA PRO A 31 6.85 -11.59 -6.19
C PRO A 31 7.56 -11.49 -4.85
N LYS A 32 8.79 -10.98 -4.88
CA LYS A 32 9.49 -10.51 -3.69
C LYS A 32 8.95 -9.13 -3.33
N MET A 33 8.42 -8.99 -2.12
CA MET A 33 7.94 -7.72 -1.59
C MET A 33 8.93 -7.13 -0.60
N SER A 34 9.15 -5.83 -0.70
CA SER A 34 9.81 -5.04 0.34
C SER A 34 9.01 -3.80 0.66
N ILE A 35 8.84 -3.52 1.95
CA ILE A 35 8.20 -2.31 2.46
C ILE A 35 9.24 -1.58 3.30
N LYS A 36 9.53 -0.34 2.93
CA LYS A 36 10.38 0.57 3.70
C LYS A 36 9.50 1.67 4.27
N ILE A 37 9.52 1.82 5.58
CA ILE A 37 8.79 2.86 6.32
C ILE A 37 9.82 3.84 6.86
N GLU A 38 9.65 5.10 6.49
CA GLU A 38 10.46 6.23 6.92
C GLU A 38 9.54 7.25 7.60
N ARG A 39 10.09 7.98 8.56
CA ARG A 39 9.43 9.11 9.20
C ARG A 39 10.26 10.36 9.00
N CYS A 40 9.63 11.48 8.72
CA CYS A 40 10.26 12.75 8.39
C CYS A 40 9.63 13.84 9.27
N GLU A 41 10.38 14.87 9.62
CA GLU A 41 9.87 15.95 10.48
C GLU A 41 8.63 16.61 9.88
N ASN A 42 8.63 16.83 8.56
CA ASN A 42 7.49 17.33 7.80
C ASN A 42 7.60 16.91 6.33
N LYS A 43 6.57 17.24 5.54
CA LYS A 43 6.50 16.91 4.10
C LYS A 43 7.51 17.68 3.23
N GLU A 44 7.95 18.84 3.69
CA GLU A 44 8.82 19.76 2.93
C GLU A 44 10.30 19.38 3.07
N ASN A 45 10.66 18.74 4.19
CA ASN A 45 12.01 18.31 4.54
C ASN A 45 12.17 16.80 4.36
N LEU A 46 12.00 16.29 3.15
CA LEU A 46 12.15 14.85 2.88
C LEU A 46 13.59 14.32 3.06
N ASP A 47 14.57 15.22 3.16
CA ASP A 47 15.96 14.84 3.42
C ASP A 47 16.20 14.50 4.90
N THR A 48 15.29 14.87 5.80
CA THR A 48 15.37 14.54 7.25
C THR A 48 14.72 13.20 7.59
N CYS A 49 14.29 12.43 6.59
CA CYS A 49 13.59 11.18 6.81
C CYS A 49 14.52 10.11 7.46
N GLU A 50 14.15 9.63 8.64
CA GLU A 50 14.82 8.55 9.34
C GLU A 50 14.18 7.20 8.99
N HIS A 51 14.99 6.13 8.97
CA HIS A 51 14.49 4.77 8.81
C HIS A 51 13.76 4.33 10.07
N PHE A 52 12.49 3.95 9.90
CA PHE A 52 11.67 3.47 11.00
C PHE A 52 11.59 1.94 10.99
N TYR A 53 11.23 1.35 9.85
CA TYR A 53 11.04 -0.10 9.74
C TYR A 53 11.23 -0.60 8.31
N VAL A 54 11.69 -1.85 8.19
CA VAL A 54 11.80 -2.55 6.91
C VAL A 54 11.20 -3.94 7.03
N TYR A 55 10.25 -4.26 6.15
CA TYR A 55 9.68 -5.59 6.00
C TYR A 55 10.06 -6.14 4.63
N LYS A 56 10.43 -7.43 4.59
CA LYS A 56 10.72 -8.15 3.34
C LYS A 56 10.07 -9.52 3.41
N THR A 57 9.49 -9.96 2.30
CA THR A 57 8.89 -11.30 2.19
C THR A 57 8.88 -11.76 0.74
N ASP A 58 8.98 -13.06 0.55
CA ASP A 58 8.79 -13.72 -0.74
C ASP A 58 7.37 -14.30 -0.87
N LYS A 59 6.51 -14.02 0.12
CA LYS A 59 5.12 -14.48 0.24
C LYS A 59 4.14 -13.34 -0.01
N TYR A 60 4.29 -12.63 -1.13
CA TYR A 60 3.43 -11.48 -1.46
C TYR A 60 1.95 -11.85 -1.50
N CYS A 61 1.61 -13.01 -2.05
CA CYS A 61 0.22 -13.41 -2.22
C CYS A 61 -0.44 -13.69 -0.87
N GLU A 62 0.27 -14.33 0.05
CA GLU A 62 -0.20 -14.52 1.44
C GLU A 62 -0.48 -13.18 2.12
N VAL A 63 0.35 -12.16 1.89
CA VAL A 63 0.14 -10.81 2.45
C VAL A 63 -1.03 -10.10 1.79
N ALA A 64 -1.11 -10.10 0.46
CA ALA A 64 -2.18 -9.42 -0.28
C ALA A 64 -3.57 -10.03 0.01
N GLU A 65 -3.63 -11.34 0.20
CA GLU A 65 -4.86 -12.10 0.48
C GLU A 65 -5.12 -12.31 1.98
N ALA A 66 -4.29 -11.69 2.84
CA ALA A 66 -4.43 -11.80 4.29
C ALA A 66 -5.84 -11.37 4.73
N LYS A 67 -6.49 -12.22 5.53
CA LYS A 67 -7.78 -11.90 6.14
C LYS A 67 -7.57 -10.94 7.32
N SER A 68 -8.44 -9.95 7.44
CA SER A 68 -8.46 -8.99 8.55
C SER A 68 -7.23 -8.09 8.68
N ALA A 69 -6.43 -7.94 7.62
CA ALA A 69 -5.39 -6.94 7.55
C ALA A 69 -5.98 -5.55 7.21
N VAL A 70 -5.25 -4.48 7.53
CA VAL A 70 -5.71 -3.10 7.28
C VAL A 70 -6.01 -2.85 5.80
N TRP A 71 -5.26 -3.45 4.89
CA TRP A 71 -5.48 -3.33 3.44
C TRP A 71 -6.55 -4.27 2.89
N THR A 72 -7.02 -5.26 3.66
CA THR A 72 -7.98 -6.27 3.18
C THR A 72 -9.21 -5.65 2.52
N PRO A 73 -9.88 -4.63 3.11
CA PRO A 73 -11.11 -4.11 2.51
C PRO A 73 -10.86 -3.37 1.18
N LEU A 74 -9.67 -2.77 0.99
CA LEU A 74 -9.27 -2.25 -0.32
C LEU A 74 -9.13 -3.40 -1.33
N TYR A 75 -8.37 -4.44 -1.00
CA TYR A 75 -8.11 -5.54 -1.93
C TYR A 75 -9.39 -6.31 -2.30
N SER A 76 -10.31 -6.50 -1.35
CA SER A 76 -11.60 -7.15 -1.57
C SER A 76 -12.58 -6.31 -2.41
N SER A 77 -12.32 -5.02 -2.60
CA SER A 77 -13.18 -4.14 -3.40
C SER A 77 -12.81 -4.08 -4.89
N TYR A 78 -11.70 -4.71 -5.29
CA TYR A 78 -11.29 -4.74 -6.69
C TYR A 78 -12.19 -5.64 -7.55
N VAL A 79 -12.51 -5.13 -8.73
CA VAL A 79 -13.15 -5.86 -9.83
C VAL A 79 -12.26 -5.77 -11.07
N PRO A 80 -11.84 -6.90 -11.68
CA PRO A 80 -12.03 -8.28 -11.20
C PRO A 80 -11.34 -8.54 -9.84
N GLU A 81 -11.67 -9.64 -9.17
CA GLU A 81 -11.11 -9.97 -7.85
C GLU A 81 -9.58 -9.98 -7.87
N TRP A 82 -8.95 -9.34 -6.88
CA TRP A 82 -7.50 -9.40 -6.72
C TRP A 82 -7.10 -10.74 -6.11
N LYS A 83 -6.51 -11.62 -6.92
CA LYS A 83 -6.08 -12.95 -6.51
C LYS A 83 -4.82 -13.38 -7.24
N CYS A 84 -3.97 -14.14 -6.55
CA CYS A 84 -2.81 -14.77 -7.17
C CYS A 84 -3.15 -16.08 -7.90
N PRO A 85 -2.47 -16.40 -9.01
CA PRO A 85 -1.51 -15.54 -9.74
C PRO A 85 -2.20 -14.33 -10.38
N VAL A 86 -1.57 -13.15 -10.27
CA VAL A 86 -2.18 -11.89 -10.73
C VAL A 86 -2.16 -11.84 -12.24
N LYS A 87 -3.33 -11.68 -12.85
CA LYS A 87 -3.50 -11.63 -14.30
C LYS A 87 -3.30 -10.23 -14.85
N LYS A 88 -2.83 -10.16 -16.10
CA LYS A 88 -2.85 -8.92 -16.88
C LYS A 88 -4.28 -8.39 -16.93
N GLY A 89 -4.45 -7.11 -16.64
CA GLY A 89 -5.78 -6.51 -16.61
C GLY A 89 -5.82 -5.16 -15.92
N ILE A 90 -7.03 -4.62 -15.85
CA ILE A 90 -7.34 -3.39 -15.12
C ILE A 90 -8.28 -3.79 -13.98
N TYR A 91 -7.82 -3.53 -12.76
CA TYR A 91 -8.55 -3.81 -11.53
C TYR A 91 -9.05 -2.49 -10.97
N LYS A 92 -10.34 -2.36 -10.74
CA LYS A 92 -10.95 -1.12 -10.24
C LYS A 92 -11.62 -1.35 -8.90
N ALA A 93 -11.35 -0.48 -7.96
CA ALA A 93 -12.05 -0.40 -6.70
C ALA A 93 -12.76 0.96 -6.64
N THR A 94 -14.03 0.94 -6.26
CA THR A 94 -14.88 2.14 -6.18
C THR A 94 -15.40 2.28 -4.75
N ASN A 95 -15.26 3.48 -4.20
CA ASN A 95 -15.62 3.79 -2.81
C ASN A 95 -15.01 2.78 -1.82
N ALA A 96 -13.76 2.41 -2.05
CA ALA A 96 -13.02 1.49 -1.21
C ALA A 96 -12.65 2.18 0.10
N MET A 97 -12.64 1.42 1.19
CA MET A 97 -12.37 1.93 2.53
C MET A 97 -11.17 1.21 3.14
N ILE A 98 -10.32 1.96 3.83
CA ILE A 98 -9.24 1.43 4.68
C ILE A 98 -9.47 1.97 6.08
N ASP A 99 -9.59 1.08 7.06
CA ASP A 99 -9.67 1.45 8.46
C ASP A 99 -8.25 1.62 9.02
N VAL A 100 -7.85 2.87 9.28
CA VAL A 100 -6.52 3.22 9.74
C VAL A 100 -6.40 3.23 11.27
N THR A 101 -7.40 2.74 12.01
CA THR A 101 -7.41 2.73 13.49
C THR A 101 -6.18 2.04 14.06
N ALA A 102 -5.70 0.95 13.44
CA ALA A 102 -4.49 0.25 13.90
C ALA A 102 -3.24 1.14 13.88
N PHE A 103 -3.15 2.10 12.96
CA PHE A 103 -2.04 3.06 12.93
C PHE A 103 -2.13 4.07 14.08
N LEU A 104 -3.31 4.37 14.62
CA LEU A 104 -3.46 5.32 15.73
C LEU A 104 -3.00 4.77 17.09
N MET A 105 -2.88 3.44 17.22
CA MET A 105 -2.47 2.76 18.45
C MET A 105 -0.96 2.83 18.71
N VAL A 106 -0.18 3.21 17.70
CA VAL A 106 1.26 3.47 17.79
C VAL A 106 1.46 4.98 17.84
N PRO A 107 2.46 5.52 18.57
CA PRO A 107 2.76 6.95 18.58
C PRO A 107 3.37 7.39 17.23
N PHE A 108 2.53 7.36 16.19
CA PHE A 108 2.83 7.87 14.86
C PHE A 108 2.50 9.36 14.71
N ASP A 109 1.98 9.98 15.76
CA ASP A 109 1.69 11.39 15.84
C ASP A 109 2.96 12.25 15.69
N SER A 110 2.80 13.42 15.06
CA SER A 110 3.84 14.45 14.87
C SER A 110 4.91 14.17 13.81
N TRP A 111 4.78 13.10 13.01
CA TRP A 111 5.71 12.80 11.91
C TRP A 111 4.98 12.73 10.57
N PHE A 112 5.68 13.13 9.52
CA PHE A 112 5.29 12.80 8.15
C PHE A 112 5.83 11.40 7.80
N TRP A 113 4.93 10.48 7.48
CA TRP A 113 5.27 9.09 7.17
C TRP A 113 5.41 8.89 5.68
N ARG A 114 6.47 8.18 5.29
CA ARG A 114 6.72 7.77 3.91
C ARG A 114 6.86 6.25 3.86
N VAL A 115 6.01 5.61 3.07
CA VAL A 115 6.01 4.17 2.86
C VAL A 115 6.37 3.90 1.41
N ASN A 116 7.43 3.13 1.19
CA ASN A 116 7.87 2.67 -0.13
C ASN A 116 7.67 1.16 -0.24
N ILE A 117 6.73 0.76 -1.09
CA ILE A 117 6.38 -0.63 -1.34
C ILE A 117 6.92 -1.01 -2.72
N LYS A 118 7.79 -2.02 -2.76
CA LYS A 118 8.33 -2.57 -4.02
C LYS A 118 7.95 -4.02 -4.17
N LEU A 119 7.54 -4.38 -5.39
CA LEU A 119 7.44 -5.77 -5.82
C LEU A 119 8.46 -6.02 -6.92
N ASN A 120 9.27 -7.06 -6.76
CA ASN A 120 10.21 -7.52 -7.77
C ASN A 120 9.84 -8.94 -8.19
N ASP A 121 10.07 -9.24 -9.46
CA ASP A 121 9.99 -10.60 -9.98
C ASP A 121 10.96 -11.52 -9.23
N LYS A 122 10.52 -12.74 -8.91
CA LYS A 122 11.27 -13.64 -8.02
C LYS A 122 12.61 -14.06 -8.60
N ASP A 123 12.65 -14.33 -9.89
CA ASP A 123 13.79 -14.95 -10.57
C ASP A 123 14.72 -13.91 -11.17
N THR A 124 14.14 -12.94 -11.89
CA THR A 124 14.91 -11.91 -12.61
C THR A 124 15.25 -10.71 -11.74
N ASN A 125 14.59 -10.58 -10.57
CA ASN A 125 14.66 -9.41 -9.70
C ASN A 125 14.26 -8.10 -10.40
N ARG A 126 13.60 -8.18 -11.56
CA ARG A 126 13.07 -7.03 -12.29
C ARG A 126 11.95 -6.40 -11.48
N MET A 127 11.96 -5.06 -11.38
CA MET A 127 10.93 -4.33 -10.66
C MET A 127 9.57 -4.42 -11.37
N ILE A 128 8.57 -4.97 -10.68
CA ILE A 128 7.19 -5.07 -11.16
C ILE A 128 6.44 -3.78 -10.83
N THR A 129 6.60 -3.27 -9.61
CA THR A 129 5.99 -2.00 -9.17
C THR A 129 6.75 -1.37 -8.02
N CYS A 130 6.59 -0.06 -7.88
CA CYS A 130 7.08 0.75 -6.79
C CYS A 130 5.97 1.76 -6.45
N VAL A 131 5.39 1.64 -5.26
CA VAL A 131 4.34 2.54 -4.76
C VAL A 131 4.92 3.34 -3.61
N LEU A 132 4.79 4.66 -3.72
CA LEU A 132 5.20 5.61 -2.69
C LEU A 132 3.94 6.21 -2.07
N VAL A 133 3.79 6.08 -0.76
CA VAL A 133 2.68 6.67 0.01
C VAL A 133 3.28 7.65 1.00
N GLY A 134 2.73 8.86 1.05
CA GLY A 134 3.08 9.89 2.03
C GLY A 134 1.85 10.28 2.83
N ALA A 135 1.94 10.28 4.16
CA ALA A 135 0.82 10.61 5.04
C ALA A 135 1.28 11.38 6.27
N HIS A 136 0.54 12.43 6.64
CA HIS A 136 0.65 13.05 7.95
C HIS A 136 -0.48 12.53 8.83
N ILE A 137 -0.16 11.93 9.97
CA ILE A 137 -1.14 11.32 10.87
C ILE A 137 -1.42 12.30 12.00
N THR A 138 -2.64 12.82 12.03
CA THR A 138 -3.13 13.69 13.12
C THR A 138 -4.24 12.98 13.89
N ARG A 139 -4.17 13.03 15.22
CA ARG A 139 -5.30 12.66 16.06
C ARG A 139 -6.34 13.79 15.96
N GLN A 140 -7.56 13.46 15.55
CA GLN A 140 -8.66 14.41 15.70
C GLN A 140 -9.00 14.54 17.19
N PRO A 141 -9.19 15.77 17.71
CA PRO A 141 -9.54 16.02 19.11
C PRO A 141 -10.92 15.48 19.49
#